data_AF-A0A7V1ERQ2-F1
#
_entry.id   AF-A0A7V1ERQ2-F1
#
_cell.length_a   1.000
_cell.length_b   1.000
_cell.length_c   1.000
_cell.angle_alpha   90.00
_cell.angle_beta   90.00
_cell.angle_gamma   90.00
#
_symmetry.space_group_name_H-M   'P 1'
#
loop_
_entity.id
_entity.type
_entity.pdbx_description
1 polymer ?
#
loop_
_entity_poly.entity_id
_entity_poly.type
_entity_poly.pdbx_seq_one_letter_code
_entity_poly.pdbx_strand_id
1 'polypeptide(L)'
;MLQGSSSRGLAQLVEAQGGTVSHDLHIINAVGALLTQAQLDEVLKSPLITRHIGDLSTSEPPDEPLESGCDVGGAMDLDYNRGGIRWTLYNKLAAPANLESLELTWPVTLGTVEKVSLGDTTINPELYRNTPTGSLELQFSGSTAPVLNGRADLRVEFKSPSLPH
;
A
#
# COMPACT_ATOMS: atom_id res chain seq x y z
N MET A 1 -10.21 15.82 12.92
CA MET A 1 -10.89 16.09 14.20
C MET A 1 -10.38 17.40 14.79
N LEU A 2 -11.28 18.28 15.23
CA LEU A 2 -10.97 19.55 15.90
C LEU A 2 -11.47 19.51 17.34
N GLN A 3 -10.70 20.01 18.30
CA GLN A 3 -11.03 20.02 19.71
C GLN A 3 -10.74 21.40 20.32
N GLY A 4 -11.59 21.83 21.25
CA GLY A 4 -11.61 23.19 21.74
C GLY A 4 -12.45 23.37 22.99
N SER A 5 -12.91 24.59 23.23
CA SER A 5 -13.69 24.94 24.43
C SER A 5 -15.16 24.50 24.39
N SER A 6 -15.73 24.31 23.18
CA SER A 6 -17.08 23.77 23.01
C SER A 6 -17.24 23.10 21.64
N SER A 7 -17.89 21.93 21.58
CA SER A 7 -18.18 21.27 20.29
C SER A 7 -19.11 22.10 19.41
N ARG A 8 -20.09 22.77 20.02
CA ARG A 8 -21.03 23.66 19.32
C ARG A 8 -20.35 24.85 18.65
N GLY A 9 -19.43 25.52 19.35
CA GLY A 9 -18.68 26.64 18.78
C GLY A 9 -17.76 26.19 17.65
N LEU A 10 -17.19 24.98 17.76
CA LEU A 10 -16.38 24.39 16.70
C LEU A 10 -17.21 24.01 15.47
N ALA A 11 -18.40 23.43 15.66
CA ALA A 11 -19.30 23.11 14.56
C ALA A 11 -19.69 24.36 13.75
N GLN A 12 -20.05 25.45 14.44
CA GLN A 12 -20.35 26.72 13.79
C GLN A 12 -19.16 27.31 13.04
N LEU A 13 -17.95 27.19 13.61
CA LEU A 13 -16.72 27.64 12.96
C LEU A 13 -16.44 26.85 11.67
N VAL A 14 -16.61 25.53 11.71
CA VAL A 14 -16.43 24.63 10.56
C VAL A 14 -17.43 24.99 9.45
N GLU A 15 -18.71 25.12 9.79
CA GLU A 15 -19.77 25.48 8.84
C GLU A 15 -19.57 26.89 8.25
N ALA A 16 -19.12 27.86 9.05
CA ALA A 16 -18.83 29.22 8.59
C ALA A 16 -17.68 29.27 7.56
N GLN A 17 -16.77 28.30 7.59
CA GLN A 17 -15.68 28.16 6.62
C GLN A 17 -16.06 27.22 5.45
N GLY A 18 -17.33 26.78 5.38
CA GLY A 18 -17.83 25.91 4.32
C GLY A 18 -17.41 24.43 4.48
N GLY A 19 -16.96 24.04 5.66
CA GLY A 19 -16.71 22.63 6.01
C GLY A 19 -17.98 21.90 6.41
N THR A 20 -17.92 20.57 6.41
CA THR A 20 -19.04 19.71 6.84
C THR A 20 -18.69 19.02 8.15
N VAL A 21 -19.54 19.17 9.17
CA VAL A 21 -19.40 18.43 10.43
C VAL A 21 -19.89 16.99 10.21
N SER A 22 -19.02 16.00 10.46
CA SER A 22 -19.38 14.59 10.32
C SER A 22 -19.98 14.02 11.60
N HIS A 23 -19.38 14.33 12.76
CA HIS A 23 -19.84 13.86 14.07
C HIS A 23 -19.52 14.89 15.15
N ASP A 24 -20.44 15.08 16.10
CA ASP A 24 -20.24 15.88 17.31
C ASP A 24 -19.80 14.98 18.48
N LEU A 25 -18.74 15.39 19.18
CA LEU A 25 -18.19 14.71 20.34
C LEU A 25 -18.23 15.66 21.56
N HIS A 26 -19.42 16.12 21.94
CA HIS A 26 -19.64 17.09 23.04
C HIS A 26 -19.00 16.71 24.38
N ILE A 27 -18.88 15.42 24.72
CA ILE A 27 -18.27 14.97 25.99
C ILE A 27 -16.81 15.44 26.11
N ILE A 28 -16.10 15.54 24.99
CA ILE A 28 -14.70 15.95 24.93
C ILE A 28 -14.50 17.31 24.25
N ASN A 29 -15.59 18.05 24.00
CA ASN A 29 -15.61 19.31 23.26
C ASN A 29 -14.86 19.24 21.92
N ALA A 30 -15.19 18.22 21.12
CA ALA A 30 -14.58 18.01 19.80
C ALA A 30 -15.62 17.80 18.69
N VAL A 31 -15.19 18.00 17.45
CA VAL A 31 -15.97 17.73 16.23
C VAL A 31 -15.11 16.97 15.21
N GLY A 32 -15.71 15.96 14.58
CA GLY A 32 -15.24 15.44 13.30
C GLY A 32 -15.72 16.37 12.19
N ALA A 33 -14.82 16.79 11.30
CA ALA A 33 -15.14 17.70 10.22
C ALA A 33 -14.39 17.29 8.95
N LEU A 34 -15.07 17.45 7.81
CA LEU A 34 -14.51 17.39 6.47
C LEU A 34 -14.26 18.83 6.01
N LEU A 35 -12.99 19.14 5.76
CA LEU A 35 -12.49 20.46 5.38
C LEU A 35 -11.45 20.27 4.28
N THR A 36 -11.38 21.18 3.32
CA THR A 36 -10.20 21.29 2.45
C THR A 36 -9.01 21.86 3.23
N GLN A 37 -7.79 21.72 2.72
CA GLN A 37 -6.60 22.27 3.38
C GLN A 37 -6.71 23.79 3.62
N ALA A 38 -7.18 24.54 2.62
CA ALA A 38 -7.37 25.98 2.75
C ALA A 38 -8.42 26.35 3.83
N GLN A 39 -9.50 25.58 3.93
CA GLN A 39 -10.50 25.78 4.98
C GLN A 39 -9.93 25.43 6.36
N LEU A 40 -9.16 24.35 6.47
CA LEU A 40 -8.49 23.96 7.70
C LEU A 40 -7.51 25.05 8.17
N ASP A 41 -6.72 25.60 7.26
CA ASP A 41 -5.76 26.68 7.57
C ASP A 41 -6.46 27.93 8.13
N GLU A 42 -7.63 28.29 7.60
CA GLU A 42 -8.45 29.39 8.16
C GLU A 42 -9.06 29.02 9.51
N VAL A 43 -9.59 27.81 9.65
CA VAL A 43 -10.19 27.30 10.89
C VAL A 43 -9.16 27.30 12.03
N LEU A 44 -7.91 26.88 11.76
CA LEU A 44 -6.81 26.80 12.73
C LEU A 44 -6.33 28.16 13.26
N LYS A 45 -6.63 29.28 12.58
CA LYS A 45 -6.36 30.63 13.10
C LYS A 45 -7.28 31.02 14.25
N SER A 46 -8.39 30.31 14.43
CA SER A 46 -9.37 30.62 15.47
C SER A 46 -8.85 30.27 16.87
N PRO A 47 -8.99 31.17 17.86
CA PRO A 47 -8.60 30.88 19.24
C PRO A 47 -9.50 29.82 19.91
N LEU A 48 -10.60 29.42 19.26
CA LEU A 48 -11.50 28.38 19.76
C LEU A 48 -10.90 26.99 19.69
N ILE A 49 -9.85 26.78 18.89
CA ILE A 49 -9.23 25.47 18.68
C ILE A 49 -8.03 25.34 19.60
N THR A 50 -8.07 24.33 20.44
CA THR A 50 -6.97 24.00 21.36
C THR A 50 -6.13 22.86 20.81
N ARG A 51 -6.72 21.99 19.99
CA ARG A 51 -6.05 20.84 19.38
C ARG A 51 -6.73 20.48 18.07
N HIS A 52 -5.94 20.10 17.08
CA HIS A 52 -6.42 19.40 15.90
C HIS A 52 -5.70 18.06 15.77
N ILE A 53 -6.39 17.08 15.21
CA ILE A 53 -5.83 15.80 14.80
C ILE A 53 -6.31 15.60 13.37
N GLY A 54 -5.42 15.79 12.41
CA GLY A 54 -5.65 15.39 11.02
C GLY A 54 -5.82 13.87 10.93
N ASP A 55 -6.43 13.40 9.86
CA ASP A 55 -6.33 11.97 9.56
C ASP A 55 -4.83 11.60 9.52
N LEU A 56 -4.44 10.55 10.24
CA LEU A 56 -3.03 10.12 10.36
C LEU A 56 -2.56 9.39 9.09
N SER A 57 -3.31 9.48 7.99
CA SER A 57 -2.80 9.30 6.65
C SER A 57 -1.72 10.36 6.40
N THR A 58 -0.48 9.89 6.45
CA THR A 58 0.76 10.60 6.13
C THR A 58 0.53 11.58 5.01
N SER A 59 0.95 12.84 5.21
CA SER A 59 1.01 13.95 4.23
C SER A 59 0.33 13.65 2.90
N GLU A 60 -0.80 14.29 2.60
CA GLU A 60 -1.36 14.29 1.24
C GLU A 60 -0.21 14.46 0.25
N PRO A 61 0.15 13.41 -0.53
CA PRO A 61 1.26 13.49 -1.45
C PRO A 61 1.01 14.68 -2.37
N PRO A 62 2.05 15.48 -2.70
CA PRO A 62 1.87 16.65 -3.54
C PRO A 62 1.30 16.22 -4.88
N ASP A 63 -0.01 16.43 -5.14
CA ASP A 63 -0.77 16.02 -6.34
C ASP A 63 0.05 15.02 -7.17
N GLU A 64 0.32 13.85 -6.59
CA GLU A 64 0.92 12.78 -7.37
C GLU A 64 -0.09 12.57 -8.48
N PRO A 65 0.31 12.67 -9.77
CA PRO A 65 -0.64 12.48 -10.85
C PRO A 65 -1.36 11.19 -10.52
N LEU A 66 -2.68 11.27 -10.27
CA LEU A 66 -3.53 10.12 -9.98
C LEU A 66 -3.04 9.03 -10.90
N GLU A 67 -2.36 8.01 -10.37
CA GLU A 67 -1.74 6.94 -11.15
C GLU A 67 -2.89 6.32 -11.94
N SER A 68 -3.05 6.84 -13.14
CA SER A 68 -4.26 6.69 -13.92
C SER A 68 -4.03 5.37 -14.62
N GLY A 69 -4.72 4.34 -14.15
CA GLY A 69 -4.77 3.07 -14.88
C GLY A 69 -3.66 2.08 -14.54
N CYS A 70 -3.22 1.99 -13.28
CA CYS A 70 -2.56 0.76 -12.84
C CYS A 70 -3.60 -0.38 -12.74
N ASP A 71 -3.87 -0.99 -13.89
CA ASP A 71 -4.83 -2.08 -14.13
C ASP A 71 -4.40 -3.38 -13.44
N VAL A 72 -3.11 -3.53 -13.15
CA VAL A 72 -2.55 -4.61 -12.35
C VAL A 72 -1.60 -4.01 -11.33
N GLY A 73 -1.80 -4.27 -10.05
CA GLY A 73 -0.98 -3.68 -8.98
C GLY A 73 -0.73 -4.62 -7.81
N GLY A 74 0.36 -4.40 -7.09
CA GLY A 74 0.66 -5.11 -5.84
C GLY A 74 -0.04 -4.48 -4.64
N ALA A 75 -0.13 -5.25 -3.55
CA ALA A 75 -0.48 -4.72 -2.23
C ALA A 75 0.58 -3.71 -1.78
N MET A 76 0.19 -2.76 -0.93
CA MET A 76 1.15 -1.81 -0.37
C MET A 76 2.20 -2.50 0.50
N ASP A 77 1.78 -3.54 1.22
CA ASP A 77 2.64 -4.33 2.08
C ASP A 77 3.10 -5.63 1.40
N LEU A 78 4.34 -5.99 1.68
CA LEU A 78 4.97 -7.25 1.30
C LEU A 78 5.41 -7.96 2.58
N ASP A 79 4.95 -9.21 2.75
CA ASP A 79 5.34 -10.06 3.86
C ASP A 79 6.70 -10.71 3.54
N TYR A 80 7.66 -10.64 4.45
CA TYR A 80 8.93 -11.36 4.30
C TYR A 80 9.42 -11.97 5.61
N ASN A 81 10.11 -13.09 5.48
CA ASN A 81 10.85 -13.74 6.56
C ASN A 81 12.09 -14.43 5.99
N ARG A 82 12.84 -15.18 6.81
CA ARG A 82 14.06 -15.88 6.35
C ARG A 82 13.80 -16.95 5.28
N GLY A 83 12.60 -17.52 5.25
CA GLY A 83 12.20 -18.56 4.31
C GLY A 83 11.58 -18.04 3.02
N GLY A 84 11.21 -16.77 2.93
CA GLY A 84 10.61 -16.26 1.70
C GLY A 84 9.95 -14.89 1.78
N ILE A 85 9.48 -14.46 0.62
CA ILE A 85 8.68 -13.27 0.35
C ILE A 85 7.30 -13.71 -0.12
N ARG A 86 6.27 -12.98 0.31
CA ARG A 86 4.90 -13.08 -0.17
C ARG A 86 4.34 -11.70 -0.44
N TRP A 87 3.87 -11.48 -1.66
CA TRP A 87 3.28 -10.23 -2.09
C TRP A 87 1.96 -10.48 -2.80
N THR A 88 0.86 -9.92 -2.30
CA THR A 88 -0.45 -10.05 -2.98
C THR A 88 -0.49 -9.13 -4.19
N LEU A 89 -0.88 -9.66 -5.35
CA LEU A 89 -1.12 -8.94 -6.59
C LEU A 89 -2.62 -8.91 -6.91
N TYR A 90 -3.06 -7.82 -7.53
CA TYR A 90 -4.44 -7.57 -7.93
C TYR A 90 -4.48 -7.26 -9.43
N ASN A 91 -5.32 -7.98 -10.15
CA ASN A 91 -5.72 -7.67 -11.50
C ASN A 91 -7.11 -7.01 -11.47
N LYS A 92 -7.18 -5.75 -11.87
CA LYS A 92 -8.40 -4.94 -11.94
C LYS A 92 -9.04 -4.97 -13.33
N LEU A 93 -8.43 -5.64 -14.31
CA LEU A 93 -8.99 -5.86 -15.64
C LEU A 93 -10.16 -6.84 -15.57
N ALA A 94 -11.08 -6.72 -16.54
CA ALA A 94 -12.13 -7.72 -16.74
C ALA A 94 -11.56 -9.06 -17.29
N ALA A 95 -10.43 -9.01 -17.98
CA ALA A 95 -9.75 -10.18 -18.54
C ALA A 95 -8.55 -10.61 -17.66
N PRO A 96 -8.13 -11.89 -17.73
CA PRO A 96 -6.91 -12.32 -17.06
C PRO A 96 -5.66 -11.58 -17.57
N ALA A 97 -4.73 -11.27 -16.67
CA ALA A 97 -3.46 -10.66 -17.01
C ALA A 97 -2.35 -11.72 -17.06
N ASN A 98 -1.49 -11.66 -18.07
CA ASN A 98 -0.34 -12.55 -18.19
C ASN A 98 0.90 -11.87 -17.61
N LEU A 99 1.65 -12.58 -16.78
CA LEU A 99 2.94 -12.10 -16.28
C LEU A 99 3.99 -12.26 -17.40
N GLU A 100 4.44 -11.15 -17.96
CA GLU A 100 5.45 -11.14 -19.04
C GLU A 100 6.88 -11.13 -18.52
N SER A 101 7.13 -10.41 -17.42
CA SER A 101 8.43 -10.35 -16.76
C SER A 101 8.28 -10.29 -15.24
N LEU A 102 9.31 -10.74 -14.52
CA LEU A 102 9.42 -10.58 -13.07
C LEU A 102 10.86 -10.20 -12.73
N GLU A 103 11.03 -9.01 -12.17
CA GLU A 103 12.30 -8.56 -11.62
C GLU A 103 12.17 -8.35 -10.11
N LEU A 104 13.11 -8.92 -9.34
CA LEU A 104 13.15 -8.79 -7.89
C LEU A 104 14.59 -8.62 -7.43
N THR A 105 14.81 -7.81 -6.41
CA THR A 105 16.08 -7.70 -5.69
C THR A 105 15.87 -7.86 -4.20
N TRP A 106 16.81 -8.50 -3.52
CA TRP A 106 16.71 -8.77 -2.09
C TRP A 106 18.08 -8.85 -1.41
N PRO A 107 18.13 -8.78 -0.06
CA PRO A 107 19.38 -8.95 0.67
C PRO A 107 19.97 -10.35 0.45
N VAL A 108 21.25 -10.44 0.08
CA VAL A 108 21.96 -11.71 -0.16
C VAL A 108 21.89 -12.70 1.01
N THR A 109 21.62 -12.21 2.23
CA THR A 109 21.44 -13.01 3.45
C THR A 109 20.22 -13.93 3.41
N LEU A 110 19.22 -13.68 2.56
CA LEU A 110 18.08 -14.59 2.37
C LEU A 110 18.46 -15.84 1.56
N GLY A 111 19.52 -15.77 0.75
CA GLY A 111 20.05 -16.91 -0.01
C GLY A 111 19.56 -16.98 -1.46
N THR A 112 19.57 -18.20 -2.01
CA THR A 112 19.18 -18.49 -3.39
C THR A 112 17.69 -18.81 -3.47
N VAL A 113 17.06 -18.48 -4.59
CA VAL A 113 15.66 -18.84 -4.86
C VAL A 113 15.53 -20.36 -4.95
N GLU A 114 14.63 -20.93 -4.17
CA GLU A 114 14.25 -22.34 -4.22
C GLU A 114 12.97 -22.53 -5.05
N LYS A 115 11.99 -21.65 -4.85
CA LYS A 115 10.70 -21.74 -5.53
C LYS A 115 10.11 -20.36 -5.80
N VAL A 116 9.50 -20.21 -6.98
CA VAL A 116 8.67 -19.04 -7.31
C VAL A 116 7.28 -19.52 -7.72
N SER A 117 6.23 -18.85 -7.23
CA SER A 117 4.85 -19.14 -7.60
C SER A 117 3.96 -17.91 -7.65
N LEU A 118 2.93 -17.95 -8.48
CA LEU A 118 1.85 -16.98 -8.56
C LEU A 118 0.52 -17.70 -8.29
N GLY A 119 -0.07 -17.47 -7.12
CA GLY A 119 -1.23 -18.23 -6.66
C GLY A 119 -0.88 -19.71 -6.50
N ASP A 120 -1.57 -20.57 -7.25
CA ASP A 120 -1.32 -22.02 -7.30
C ASP A 120 -0.36 -22.42 -8.44
N THR A 121 0.03 -21.48 -9.29
CA THR A 121 0.92 -21.74 -10.43
C THR A 121 2.38 -21.66 -9.97
N THR A 122 3.08 -22.79 -9.98
CA THR A 122 4.53 -22.81 -9.75
C THR A 122 5.27 -22.49 -11.04
N ILE A 123 6.21 -21.55 -10.98
CA ILE A 123 7.05 -21.15 -12.11
C ILE A 123 8.11 -22.23 -12.35
N ASN A 124 8.41 -22.51 -13.62
CA ASN A 124 9.40 -23.52 -14.00
C ASN A 124 10.78 -23.21 -13.37
N PRO A 125 11.34 -24.12 -12.52
CA PRO A 125 12.63 -23.92 -11.88
C PRO A 125 13.81 -23.70 -12.83
N GLU A 126 13.73 -24.21 -14.07
CA GLU A 126 14.78 -24.00 -15.07
C GLU A 126 14.98 -22.52 -15.41
N LEU A 127 13.98 -21.67 -15.19
CA LEU A 127 14.07 -20.23 -15.42
C LEU A 127 14.93 -19.49 -14.38
N TYR A 128 15.07 -20.03 -13.16
CA TYR A 128 15.77 -19.37 -12.05
C TYR A 128 16.86 -20.22 -11.38
N ARG A 129 17.14 -21.43 -11.88
CA ARG A 129 18.13 -22.34 -11.26
C ARG A 129 19.57 -21.81 -11.22
N ASN A 130 19.92 -20.91 -12.14
CA ASN A 130 21.27 -20.34 -12.28
C ASN A 130 21.32 -18.87 -11.85
N THR A 131 20.26 -18.37 -11.21
CA THR A 131 20.16 -16.98 -10.81
C THR A 131 21.08 -16.71 -9.61
N PRO A 132 21.88 -15.62 -9.64
CA PRO A 132 22.72 -15.24 -8.51
C PRO A 132 21.88 -14.90 -7.27
N THR A 133 22.50 -14.97 -6.09
CA THR A 133 21.86 -14.48 -4.86
C THR A 133 21.64 -12.97 -4.93
N GLY A 134 20.47 -12.51 -4.50
CA GLY A 134 20.17 -11.08 -4.32
C GLY A 134 19.46 -10.41 -5.48
N SER A 135 19.28 -11.09 -6.61
CA SER A 135 18.42 -10.63 -7.70
C SER A 135 17.78 -11.79 -8.46
N LEU A 136 16.65 -11.54 -9.11
CA LEU A 136 15.96 -12.43 -10.03
C LEU A 136 15.43 -11.60 -11.19
N GLU A 137 15.67 -12.06 -12.40
CA GLU A 137 15.04 -11.52 -13.59
C GLU A 137 14.50 -12.70 -14.41
N LEU A 138 13.19 -12.73 -14.61
CA LEU A 138 12.51 -13.74 -15.40
C LEU A 138 11.77 -13.08 -16.55
N GLN A 139 11.80 -13.76 -17.70
CA GLN A 139 10.97 -13.42 -18.85
C GLN A 139 10.11 -14.63 -19.20
N PHE A 140 8.84 -14.39 -19.44
CA PHE A 140 7.85 -15.38 -19.83
C PHE A 140 7.42 -15.12 -21.27
N SER A 141 7.09 -16.17 -22.01
CA SER A 141 6.68 -16.02 -23.41
C SER A 141 5.55 -16.98 -23.74
N GLY A 142 4.48 -16.45 -24.31
CA GLY A 142 3.34 -17.23 -24.79
C GLY A 142 2.59 -17.95 -23.68
N SER A 143 2.25 -19.23 -23.92
CA SER A 143 1.35 -20.03 -23.06
C SER A 143 1.95 -20.48 -21.73
N THR A 144 3.22 -20.21 -21.45
CA THR A 144 3.89 -20.55 -20.19
C THR A 144 3.87 -19.40 -19.18
N ALA A 145 3.38 -18.21 -19.59
CA ALA A 145 3.23 -17.07 -18.72
C ALA A 145 2.22 -17.35 -17.60
N PRO A 146 2.60 -17.16 -16.32
CA PRO A 146 1.65 -17.24 -15.21
C PRO A 146 0.51 -16.25 -15.40
N VAL A 147 -0.71 -16.68 -15.10
CA VAL A 147 -1.91 -15.87 -15.29
C VAL A 147 -2.44 -15.38 -13.95
N LEU A 148 -2.68 -14.08 -13.85
CA LEU A 148 -3.30 -13.44 -12.68
C LEU A 148 -4.80 -13.23 -12.92
N ASN A 149 -5.62 -14.00 -12.19
CA ASN A 149 -7.07 -13.88 -12.19
C ASN A 149 -7.54 -13.16 -10.92
N GLY A 150 -7.95 -11.89 -11.03
CA GLY A 150 -8.47 -11.09 -9.92
C GLY A 150 -7.45 -10.81 -8.81
N ARG A 151 -7.10 -11.81 -8.00
CA ARG A 151 -6.13 -11.71 -6.90
C ARG A 151 -5.33 -12.99 -6.76
N ALA A 152 -4.01 -12.88 -6.60
CA ALA A 152 -3.15 -14.01 -6.25
C ALA A 152 -1.92 -13.54 -5.45
N ASP A 153 -1.26 -14.45 -4.76
CA ASP A 153 0.01 -14.15 -4.09
C ASP A 153 1.19 -14.54 -4.97
N LEU A 154 2.10 -13.60 -5.23
CA LEU A 154 3.45 -13.89 -5.66
C LEU A 154 4.24 -14.37 -4.45
N ARG A 155 4.81 -15.57 -4.52
CA ARG A 155 5.66 -16.15 -3.47
C ARG A 155 7.02 -16.51 -4.00
N VAL A 156 8.05 -16.11 -3.29
CA VAL A 156 9.44 -16.50 -3.53
C VAL A 156 9.96 -17.16 -2.25
N GLU A 157 10.29 -18.44 -2.33
CA GLU A 157 10.89 -19.19 -1.24
C GLU A 157 12.41 -19.22 -1.43
N PHE A 158 13.15 -18.98 -0.36
CA PHE A 158 14.60 -18.97 -0.39
C PHE A 158 15.19 -20.14 0.37
N LYS A 159 16.22 -20.73 -0.22
CA LYS A 159 17.13 -21.62 0.49
C LYS A 159 18.15 -20.76 1.21
N SER A 160 17.94 -20.57 2.52
CA SER A 160 18.89 -19.85 3.36
C SER A 160 20.29 -20.47 3.23
N PRO A 161 21.36 -19.66 3.16
CA PRO A 161 22.71 -20.20 3.21
C PRO A 161 22.87 -20.93 4.54
N SER A 162 23.30 -22.20 4.49
CA SER A 162 23.65 -22.95 5.70
C SER A 162 24.74 -22.17 6.42
N LEU A 163 24.43 -21.67 7.63
CA LEU A 163 25.43 -21.08 8.51
C LEU A 163 26.53 -22.14 8.72
N PRO A 164 27.81 -21.83 8.47
CA PRO A 164 28.89 -22.69 8.94
C PRO A 164 28.83 -22.70 10.48
N HIS A 165 28.81 -23.91 11.05
CA HIS A 165 28.93 -24.16 12.48
C HIS A 165 30.29 -23.75 13.02
#